data_AF-A0A673GKR4-F1
#
_entry.id   AF-A0A673GKR4-F1
#
_cell.length_a   1.000
_cell.length_b   1.000
_cell.length_c   1.000
_cell.angle_alpha   90.00
_cell.angle_beta   90.00
_cell.angle_gamma   90.00
#
_symmetry.space_group_name_H-M   'P 1'
#
loop_
_entity.id
_entity.type
_entity.pdbx_description
1 polymer ?
#
loop_
_entity_poly.entity_id
_entity_poly.type
_entity_poly.pdbx_seq_one_letter_code
_entity_poly.pdbx_strand_id
1 'polypeptide(L)'
;MDYMHTARSVEDRLLSYRKDESGWKTCKKTNDVVVYWRPSCEFAGYVYKGEGIVNGSPEKVWDCLKPEINGLRVKWDANIKKFELLEQVSADVSVCRTVTPSAAMGIISPRDFVDVISIKRYEDGTVSSNATNVSHPNCPPQPGYVRGFNHPCGCFCVPVPGEPGKTQLFSFFQTDLGGLLPRSVVDSFFPTSMVEFYSNLTKAVKSLK
;
A
#
# COMPACT_ATOMS: atom_id res chain seq x y z
N MET A 1 -12.56 19.34 1.01
CA MET A 1 -11.56 18.76 0.10
C MET A 1 -12.32 17.93 -0.92
N ASP A 2 -11.99 18.00 -2.21
CA ASP A 2 -12.65 17.16 -3.21
C ASP A 2 -11.99 15.78 -3.26
N TYR A 3 -12.52 14.85 -2.46
CA TYR A 3 -11.99 13.50 -2.36
C TYR A 3 -12.10 12.72 -3.68
N MET A 4 -13.11 13.01 -4.50
CA MET A 4 -13.30 12.33 -5.79
C MET A 4 -12.25 12.76 -6.82
N HIS A 5 -11.93 14.05 -6.88
CA HIS A 5 -10.85 14.55 -7.72
C HIS A 5 -9.48 13.98 -7.27
N THR A 6 -9.21 13.99 -5.96
CA THR A 6 -7.97 13.41 -5.41
C THR A 6 -7.86 11.92 -5.70
N ALA A 7 -8.95 11.16 -5.53
CA ALA A 7 -9.02 9.73 -5.86
C ALA A 7 -8.66 9.44 -7.32
N ARG A 8 -9.22 10.19 -8.27
CA ARG A 8 -8.89 10.04 -9.70
C ARG A 8 -7.44 10.38 -10.01
N SER A 9 -6.93 11.45 -9.39
CA SER A 9 -5.53 11.85 -9.57
C SER A 9 -4.55 10.76 -9.10
N VAL A 10 -4.83 10.09 -7.98
CA VAL A 10 -3.98 9.00 -7.48
C VAL A 10 -4.06 7.75 -8.37
N GLU A 11 -5.23 7.42 -8.93
CA GLU A 11 -5.36 6.33 -9.91
C GLU A 11 -4.47 6.56 -11.13
N ASP A 12 -4.49 7.77 -11.70
CA ASP A 12 -3.66 8.12 -12.86
C ASP A 12 -2.17 8.08 -12.51
N ARG A 13 -1.80 8.56 -11.31
CA ARG A 13 -0.41 8.51 -10.85
C ARG A 13 0.09 7.07 -10.69
N LEU A 14 -0.67 6.21 -10.04
CA LEU A 14 -0.28 4.80 -9.85
C LEU A 14 -0.17 4.06 -11.18
N LEU A 15 -1.10 4.33 -12.10
CA LEU A 15 -1.03 3.77 -13.45
C LEU A 15 0.24 4.23 -14.16
N SER A 16 0.65 5.49 -13.98
CA SER A 16 1.93 5.98 -14.51
C SER A 16 3.13 5.27 -13.89
N TYR A 17 3.14 5.02 -12.58
CA TYR A 17 4.23 4.29 -11.92
C TYR A 17 4.34 2.84 -12.37
N ARG A 18 3.22 2.20 -12.68
CA ARG A 18 3.19 0.84 -13.22
C ARG A 18 3.73 0.77 -14.66
N LYS A 19 3.44 1.77 -15.50
CA LYS A 19 3.87 1.80 -16.92
C LYS A 19 5.30 2.32 -17.11
N ASP A 20 5.77 3.15 -16.20
CA ASP A 20 7.07 3.80 -16.30
C ASP A 20 8.19 2.87 -15.81
N GLU A 21 9.08 2.50 -16.72
CA GLU A 21 10.25 1.67 -16.43
C GLU A 21 11.49 2.49 -16.04
N SER A 22 11.42 3.83 -16.14
CA SER A 22 12.58 4.70 -15.96
C SER A 22 12.93 4.98 -14.50
N GLY A 23 14.23 5.05 -14.22
CA GLY A 23 14.77 5.51 -12.93
C GLY A 23 14.66 4.52 -11.77
N TRP A 24 13.98 3.37 -11.95
CA TRP A 24 13.87 2.33 -10.94
C TRP A 24 15.20 1.61 -10.72
N LYS A 25 15.63 1.52 -9.46
CA LYS A 25 16.81 0.76 -9.03
C LYS A 25 16.39 -0.37 -8.13
N THR A 26 16.89 -1.58 -8.38
CA THR A 26 16.66 -2.73 -7.49
C THR A 26 17.37 -2.52 -6.15
N CYS A 27 16.68 -2.74 -5.02
CA CYS A 27 17.29 -2.73 -3.70
C CYS A 27 17.19 -4.06 -2.96
N LYS A 28 16.19 -4.91 -3.25
CA LYS A 28 16.05 -6.22 -2.60
C LYS A 28 15.39 -7.21 -3.57
N LYS A 29 15.80 -8.47 -3.52
CA LYS A 29 15.21 -9.55 -4.32
C LYS A 29 15.09 -10.81 -3.47
N THR A 30 13.95 -11.46 -3.56
CA THR A 30 13.65 -12.76 -2.94
C THR A 30 12.97 -13.66 -3.97
N ASN A 31 12.53 -14.85 -3.56
CA ASN A 31 11.73 -15.72 -4.41
C ASN A 31 10.31 -15.18 -4.65
N ASP A 32 9.79 -14.37 -3.71
CA ASP A 32 8.40 -13.89 -3.75
C ASP A 32 8.28 -12.52 -4.44
N VAL A 33 9.32 -11.67 -4.34
CA VAL A 33 9.27 -10.28 -4.80
C VAL A 33 10.63 -9.72 -5.20
N VAL A 34 10.62 -8.86 -6.22
CA VAL A 34 11.69 -7.91 -6.52
C VAL A 34 11.25 -6.51 -6.05
N VAL A 35 12.08 -5.86 -5.24
CA VAL A 35 11.83 -4.53 -4.71
C VAL A 35 12.75 -3.53 -5.41
N TYR A 36 12.13 -2.51 -5.96
CA TYR A 36 12.76 -1.36 -6.60
C TYR A 36 12.49 -0.10 -5.81
N TRP A 37 13.29 0.93 -6.05
CA TRP A 37 13.06 2.27 -5.54
C TRP A 37 13.48 3.33 -6.55
N ARG A 38 12.93 4.53 -6.40
CA ARG A 38 13.42 5.76 -7.04
C ARG A 38 13.06 6.99 -6.21
N PRO A 39 13.74 8.14 -6.39
CA PRO A 39 13.36 9.40 -5.75
C PRO A 39 11.89 9.74 -5.96
N SER A 40 11.22 10.12 -4.87
CA SER A 40 9.85 10.61 -4.89
C SER A 40 9.81 12.04 -5.45
N CYS A 41 8.80 12.34 -6.27
CA CYS A 41 8.50 13.72 -6.67
C CYS A 41 7.56 14.44 -5.70
N GLU A 42 7.05 13.73 -4.70
CA GLU A 42 5.98 14.21 -3.80
C GLU A 42 6.52 14.64 -2.43
N PHE A 43 7.69 14.13 -2.04
CA PHE A 43 8.39 14.49 -0.79
C PHE A 43 9.88 14.13 -0.86
N ALA A 44 10.67 14.56 0.13
CA ALA A 44 12.11 14.32 0.22
C ALA A 44 12.48 12.88 0.66
N GLY A 45 11.98 11.89 -0.07
CA GLY A 45 12.23 10.46 0.13
C GLY A 45 12.10 9.66 -1.16
N TYR A 46 11.59 8.44 -1.06
CA TYR A 46 11.53 7.48 -2.16
C TYR A 46 10.12 6.95 -2.39
N VAL A 47 9.85 6.52 -3.62
CA VAL A 47 8.79 5.55 -3.91
C VAL A 47 9.45 4.19 -4.08
N TYR A 48 8.90 3.19 -3.41
CA TYR A 48 9.29 1.79 -3.51
C TYR A 48 8.24 1.03 -4.32
N LYS A 49 8.70 0.22 -5.27
CA LYS A 49 7.86 -0.66 -6.09
C LYS A 49 8.22 -2.11 -5.78
N GLY A 50 7.22 -2.89 -5.39
CA GLY A 50 7.31 -4.34 -5.28
C GLY A 50 6.67 -4.96 -6.50
N GLU A 51 7.30 -5.98 -7.06
CA GLU A 51 6.78 -6.74 -8.19
C GLU A 51 7.01 -8.23 -7.95
N GLY A 52 5.95 -9.02 -8.00
CA GLY A 52 6.01 -10.45 -7.73
C GLY A 52 4.78 -11.23 -8.21
N ILE A 53 4.92 -12.54 -8.30
CA ILE A 53 3.82 -13.45 -8.62
C ILE A 53 3.31 -14.09 -7.33
N VAL A 54 2.03 -13.89 -7.04
CA VAL A 54 1.33 -14.53 -5.91
C VAL A 54 0.57 -15.74 -6.43
N ASN A 55 0.79 -16.90 -5.82
CA ASN A 55 0.07 -18.13 -6.15
C ASN A 55 -1.34 -18.12 -5.53
N GLY A 56 -2.26 -17.46 -6.23
CA GLY A 56 -3.70 -17.44 -5.98
C GLY A 56 -4.41 -16.73 -7.14
N SER A 57 -5.70 -16.99 -7.29
CA SER A 57 -6.50 -16.27 -8.29
C SER A 57 -6.60 -14.78 -7.96
N PRO A 58 -6.82 -13.90 -8.95
CA PRO A 58 -6.96 -12.47 -8.72
C PRO A 58 -7.98 -12.12 -7.64
N GLU A 59 -9.08 -12.87 -7.56
CA GLU A 59 -10.13 -12.69 -6.55
C GLU A 59 -9.63 -13.01 -5.15
N LYS A 60 -8.96 -14.16 -4.96
CA LYS A 60 -8.39 -14.55 -3.65
C LYS A 60 -7.32 -13.57 -3.19
N VAL A 61 -6.45 -13.14 -4.10
CA VAL A 61 -5.41 -12.16 -3.79
C VAL A 61 -6.02 -10.80 -3.46
N TRP A 62 -7.04 -10.37 -4.22
CA TRP A 62 -7.75 -9.13 -3.96
C TRP A 62 -8.53 -9.16 -2.63
N ASP A 63 -9.16 -10.27 -2.27
CA ASP A 63 -9.83 -10.41 -0.98
C ASP A 63 -8.89 -10.23 0.21
N CYS A 64 -7.62 -10.65 0.08
CA CYS A 64 -6.60 -10.38 1.09
C CYS A 64 -6.19 -8.91 1.14
N LEU A 65 -6.24 -8.18 0.02
CA LEU A 65 -5.68 -6.83 -0.13
C LEU A 65 -6.70 -5.71 0.00
N LYS A 66 -7.98 -5.96 -0.31
CA LYS A 66 -9.01 -4.94 -0.40
C LYS A 66 -9.13 -4.16 0.92
N PRO A 67 -9.21 -2.82 0.85
CA PRO A 67 -9.22 -1.94 2.02
C PRO A 67 -10.61 -1.94 2.69
N GLU A 68 -10.94 -3.02 3.39
CA GLU A 68 -12.26 -3.23 4.01
C GLU A 68 -12.16 -3.21 5.54
N ILE A 69 -13.17 -2.62 6.20
CA ILE A 69 -13.29 -2.64 7.67
C ILE A 69 -13.45 -4.08 8.14
N ASN A 70 -12.65 -4.51 9.12
CA ASN A 70 -12.59 -5.90 9.58
C ASN A 70 -12.25 -6.91 8.46
N GLY A 71 -11.75 -6.42 7.32
CA GLY A 71 -11.28 -7.23 6.21
C GLY A 71 -10.05 -8.05 6.57
N LEU A 72 -9.61 -8.86 5.62
CA LEU A 72 -8.49 -9.78 5.85
C LEU A 72 -7.17 -9.06 6.08
N ARG A 73 -7.00 -7.86 5.52
CA ARG A 73 -5.73 -7.13 5.52
C ARG A 73 -5.15 -6.92 6.92
N VAL A 74 -5.97 -6.53 7.89
CA VAL A 74 -5.57 -6.32 9.31
C VAL A 74 -5.12 -7.61 9.98
N LYS A 75 -5.55 -8.78 9.49
CA LYS A 75 -5.25 -10.08 10.11
C LYS A 75 -3.85 -10.59 9.76
N TRP A 76 -3.32 -10.21 8.60
CA TRP A 76 -2.07 -10.78 8.08
C TRP A 76 -0.97 -9.73 7.84
N ASP A 77 -1.32 -8.47 7.60
CA ASP A 77 -0.32 -7.42 7.37
C ASP A 77 0.26 -6.94 8.71
N ALA A 78 1.52 -7.32 8.96
CA ALA A 78 2.24 -6.95 10.18
C ALA A 78 2.39 -5.43 10.35
N ASN A 79 2.25 -4.64 9.27
CA ASN A 79 2.32 -3.19 9.34
C ASN A 79 0.97 -2.54 9.66
N ILE A 80 -0.13 -3.28 9.77
CA ILE A 80 -1.46 -2.72 10.05
C ILE A 80 -1.98 -3.25 11.38
N LYS A 81 -2.08 -2.35 12.36
CA LYS A 81 -2.65 -2.62 13.68
C LYS A 81 -4.16 -2.35 13.71
N LYS A 82 -4.61 -1.28 13.05
CA LYS A 82 -6.03 -0.93 12.94
C LYS A 82 -6.32 -0.31 11.57
N PHE A 83 -7.54 -0.51 11.09
CA PHE A 83 -8.08 0.09 9.88
C PHE A 83 -9.51 0.57 10.16
N GLU A 84 -9.75 1.87 10.05
CA GLU A 84 -10.99 2.53 10.48
C GLU A 84 -11.55 3.35 9.30
N LEU A 85 -12.84 3.17 8.98
CA LEU A 85 -13.52 4.04 8.02
C LEU A 85 -13.88 5.37 8.70
N LEU A 86 -13.52 6.49 8.07
CA LEU A 86 -13.90 7.82 8.51
C LEU A 86 -15.09 8.37 7.71
N GLU A 87 -15.07 8.19 6.39
CA GLU A 87 -16.11 8.67 5.48
C GLU A 87 -16.24 7.75 4.26
N GLN A 88 -17.45 7.34 3.92
CA GLN A 88 -17.74 6.68 2.64
C GLN A 88 -18.13 7.75 1.61
N VAL A 89 -17.28 7.98 0.62
CA VAL A 89 -17.47 9.05 -0.39
C VAL A 89 -18.32 8.56 -1.57
N SER A 90 -18.07 7.32 -2.03
CA SER A 90 -18.87 6.63 -3.05
C SER A 90 -18.74 5.11 -2.88
N ALA A 91 -19.29 4.29 -3.78
CA ALA A 91 -19.16 2.82 -3.68
C ALA A 91 -17.71 2.31 -3.68
N ASP A 92 -16.81 2.99 -4.40
CA ASP A 92 -15.41 2.58 -4.56
C ASP A 92 -14.41 3.57 -3.95
N VAL A 93 -14.89 4.69 -3.37
CA VAL A 93 -14.03 5.72 -2.75
C VAL A 93 -14.40 5.92 -1.29
N SER A 94 -13.40 5.86 -0.41
CA SER A 94 -13.54 6.04 1.04
C SER A 94 -12.36 6.82 1.62
N VAL A 95 -12.58 7.52 2.73
CA VAL A 95 -11.53 8.08 3.56
C VAL A 95 -11.36 7.20 4.78
N CYS A 96 -10.16 6.68 4.99
CA CYS A 96 -9.86 5.72 6.05
C CYS A 96 -8.66 6.18 6.89
N ARG A 97 -8.65 5.76 8.15
CA ARG A 97 -7.49 5.84 9.02
C ARG A 97 -6.82 4.48 9.13
N THR A 98 -5.51 4.44 8.94
CA THR A 98 -4.68 3.26 9.19
C THR A 98 -3.75 3.53 10.35
N VAL A 99 -3.68 2.62 11.32
CA VAL A 99 -2.73 2.67 12.44
C VAL A 99 -1.70 1.57 12.27
N THR A 100 -0.42 1.92 12.38
CA THR A 100 0.68 0.96 12.30
C THR A 100 1.28 0.72 13.69
N PRO A 101 1.80 -0.49 13.97
CA PRO A 101 2.52 -0.75 15.21
C PRO A 101 3.90 -0.06 15.20
N SER A 102 4.63 -0.21 16.30
CA SER A 102 6.05 0.15 16.29
C SER A 102 6.84 -0.81 15.38
N ALA A 103 7.87 -0.29 14.73
CA ALA A 103 8.73 -1.01 13.80
C ALA A 103 10.22 -0.74 14.10
N ALA A 104 11.10 -1.46 13.40
CA ALA A 104 12.56 -1.35 13.54
C ALA A 104 13.03 -1.40 15.01
N MET A 105 12.61 -2.45 15.73
CA MET A 105 12.98 -2.69 17.13
C MET A 105 12.66 -1.52 18.07
N GLY A 106 11.57 -0.79 17.82
CA GLY A 106 11.14 0.32 18.67
C GLY A 106 11.60 1.70 18.20
N ILE A 107 12.53 1.78 17.24
CA ILE A 107 13.06 3.06 16.73
C ILE A 107 11.96 3.83 16.00
N ILE A 108 11.12 3.12 15.24
CA ILE A 108 9.93 3.69 14.60
C ILE A 108 8.76 3.46 15.56
N SER A 109 8.39 4.48 16.34
CA SER A 109 7.12 4.54 17.10
C SER A 109 5.84 4.29 16.25
N PRO A 110 4.67 4.04 16.85
CA PRO A 110 3.42 3.91 16.11
C PRO A 110 3.09 5.15 15.25
N ARG A 111 2.58 4.92 14.03
CA ARG A 111 2.05 5.98 13.15
C ARG A 111 0.55 5.82 12.95
N ASP A 112 -0.10 6.94 12.65
CA ASP A 112 -1.40 6.92 12.00
C ASP A 112 -1.35 7.64 10.65
N PHE A 113 -2.18 7.17 9.72
CA PHE A 113 -2.31 7.67 8.36
C PHE A 113 -3.79 7.95 8.09
N VAL A 114 -4.10 9.02 7.37
CA VAL A 114 -5.45 9.35 6.94
C VAL A 114 -5.41 9.51 5.44
N ASP A 115 -6.02 8.57 4.73
CA ASP A 115 -5.90 8.45 3.29
C ASP A 115 -7.28 8.43 2.64
N VAL A 116 -7.43 9.11 1.50
CA VAL A 116 -8.49 8.79 0.55
C VAL A 116 -8.03 7.57 -0.24
N ILE A 117 -8.90 6.59 -0.38
CA ILE A 117 -8.63 5.31 -1.02
C ILE A 117 -9.69 5.09 -2.10
N SER A 118 -9.24 4.75 -3.30
CA SER A 118 -10.07 4.38 -4.45
C SER A 118 -9.80 2.95 -4.88
N ILE A 119 -10.86 2.19 -5.15
CA ILE A 119 -10.81 0.88 -5.77
C ILE A 119 -11.15 1.04 -7.26
N LYS A 120 -10.27 0.56 -8.15
CA LYS A 120 -10.50 0.62 -9.60
C LYS A 120 -10.46 -0.77 -10.21
N ARG A 121 -11.41 -1.06 -11.09
CA ARG A 121 -11.48 -2.29 -11.88
C ARG A 121 -11.22 -1.95 -13.34
N TYR A 122 -10.42 -2.75 -14.00
CA TYR A 122 -10.01 -2.56 -15.39
C TYR A 122 -10.62 -3.66 -16.28
N GLU A 123 -10.73 -3.38 -17.57
CA GLU A 123 -11.33 -4.32 -18.55
C GLU A 123 -10.54 -5.63 -18.69
N ASP A 124 -9.24 -5.61 -18.43
CA ASP A 124 -8.35 -6.78 -18.44
C ASP A 124 -8.49 -7.68 -17.19
N GLY A 125 -9.44 -7.36 -16.30
CA GLY A 125 -9.63 -8.04 -15.03
C GLY A 125 -8.68 -7.59 -13.92
N THR A 126 -7.80 -6.61 -14.18
CA THR A 126 -6.98 -6.00 -13.12
C THR A 126 -7.88 -5.31 -12.11
N VAL A 127 -7.54 -5.41 -10.83
CA VAL A 127 -8.12 -4.59 -9.75
C VAL A 127 -7.01 -3.86 -9.02
N SER A 128 -7.20 -2.57 -8.75
CA SER A 128 -6.26 -1.77 -7.97
C SER A 128 -6.89 -1.10 -6.76
N SER A 129 -6.09 -0.97 -5.70
CA SER A 129 -6.30 0.01 -4.63
C SER A 129 -5.34 1.17 -4.84
N ASN A 130 -5.83 2.39 -4.70
CA ASN A 130 -5.10 3.62 -4.97
C ASN A 130 -5.33 4.57 -3.81
N ALA A 131 -4.29 5.03 -3.13
CA ALA A 131 -4.42 5.78 -1.90
C ALA A 131 -3.44 6.94 -1.83
N THR A 132 -3.88 8.04 -1.25
CA THR A 132 -3.02 9.17 -0.90
C THR A 132 -3.56 9.90 0.32
N ASN A 133 -2.68 10.54 1.06
CA ASN A 133 -2.97 11.23 2.28
C ASN A 133 -3.92 12.40 2.04
N VAL A 134 -4.81 12.61 3.01
CA VAL A 134 -5.75 13.73 3.07
C VAL A 134 -5.89 14.21 4.50
N SER A 135 -6.36 15.45 4.65
CA SER A 135 -6.86 15.91 5.95
C SER A 135 -8.34 15.59 6.09
N HIS A 136 -8.74 15.16 7.29
CA HIS A 136 -10.13 14.87 7.61
C HIS A 136 -10.50 15.51 8.97
N PRO A 137 -11.54 16.37 9.06
CA PRO A 137 -11.87 17.10 10.29
C PRO A 137 -12.11 16.21 11.51
N ASN A 138 -12.71 15.04 11.31
CA ASN A 138 -12.99 14.08 12.40
C ASN A 138 -11.78 13.23 12.81
N CYS A 139 -10.63 13.40 12.16
CA CYS A 139 -9.41 12.65 12.47
C CYS A 139 -8.16 13.56 12.49
N PRO A 140 -8.12 14.57 13.39
CA PRO A 140 -6.90 15.36 13.62
C PRO A 140 -5.76 14.46 14.15
N PRO A 141 -4.50 14.93 14.16
CA PRO A 141 -3.40 14.21 14.80
C PRO A 141 -3.76 13.78 16.22
N GLN A 142 -3.54 12.50 16.55
CA GLN A 142 -3.95 11.94 17.83
C GLN A 142 -2.75 11.67 18.75
N PRO A 143 -2.90 11.87 20.08
CA PRO A 143 -1.87 11.49 21.04
C PRO A 143 -1.46 10.02 20.91
N GLY A 144 -0.16 9.75 21.07
CA GLY A 144 0.40 8.40 20.99
C GLY A 144 0.74 7.92 19.57
N TYR A 145 0.44 8.71 18.54
CA TYR A 145 0.79 8.41 17.15
C TYR A 145 1.52 9.59 16.50
N VAL A 146 2.54 9.29 15.70
CA VAL A 146 3.09 10.26 14.74
C VAL A 146 2.20 10.22 13.49
N ARG A 147 1.70 11.38 13.03
CA ARG A 147 0.98 11.45 11.75
C ARG A 147 1.96 11.23 10.61
N GLY A 148 1.80 10.12 9.91
CA GLY A 148 2.49 9.87 8.65
C GLY A 148 1.65 10.30 7.44
N PHE A 149 2.28 10.38 6.28
CA PHE A 149 1.66 10.78 5.03
C PHE A 149 1.99 9.75 3.95
N ASN A 150 0.98 9.03 3.48
CA ASN A 150 1.12 8.26 2.25
C ASN A 150 0.97 9.21 1.06
N HIS A 151 2.00 9.39 0.27
CA HIS A 151 1.84 9.93 -1.09
C HIS A 151 1.28 8.82 -2.00
N PRO A 152 0.94 9.09 -3.27
CA PRO A 152 0.36 8.11 -4.18
C PRO A 152 0.92 6.69 -4.04
N CYS A 153 0.14 5.81 -3.40
CA CYS A 153 0.52 4.45 -3.06
C CYS A 153 -0.64 3.48 -3.32
N GLY A 154 -0.38 2.18 -3.25
CA GLY A 154 -1.43 1.17 -3.46
C GLY A 154 -0.94 -0.11 -4.11
N CYS A 155 -1.85 -0.88 -4.70
CA CYS A 155 -1.57 -2.20 -5.28
C CYS A 155 -2.33 -2.42 -6.59
N PHE A 156 -1.77 -3.20 -7.51
CA PHE A 156 -2.44 -3.76 -8.68
C PHE A 156 -2.41 -5.28 -8.63
N CYS A 157 -3.58 -5.91 -8.66
CA CYS A 157 -3.74 -7.36 -8.84
C CYS A 157 -4.05 -7.63 -10.30
N VAL A 158 -3.08 -8.17 -11.03
CA VAL A 158 -3.16 -8.36 -12.48
C VAL A 158 -3.31 -9.86 -12.77
N PRO A 159 -4.36 -10.29 -13.49
CA PRO A 159 -4.50 -11.67 -13.93
C PRO A 159 -3.31 -12.10 -14.80
N VAL A 160 -2.81 -13.33 -14.59
CA VAL A 160 -1.76 -13.90 -15.45
C VAL A 160 -2.43 -14.69 -16.60
N PRO A 161 -2.20 -14.32 -17.87
CA PRO A 161 -2.81 -15.02 -19.00
C PRO A 161 -2.49 -16.52 -19.01
N GLY A 162 -3.53 -17.35 -19.11
CA GLY A 162 -3.39 -18.81 -19.12
C GLY A 162 -3.13 -19.46 -17.75
N GLU A 163 -2.98 -18.67 -16.68
CA GLU A 163 -2.67 -19.18 -15.34
C GLU A 163 -3.66 -18.64 -14.28
N PRO A 164 -4.92 -19.13 -14.23
CA PRO A 164 -5.95 -18.58 -13.35
C PRO A 164 -5.64 -18.72 -11.84
N GLY A 165 -4.67 -19.56 -11.49
CA GLY A 165 -4.17 -19.72 -10.11
C GLY A 165 -3.02 -18.80 -9.75
N LYS A 166 -2.63 -17.85 -10.61
CA LYS A 166 -1.56 -16.88 -10.35
C LYS A 166 -2.01 -15.45 -10.63
N THR A 167 -1.49 -14.54 -9.82
CA THR A 167 -1.72 -13.10 -9.93
C THR A 167 -0.39 -12.38 -9.92
N GLN A 168 -0.15 -11.51 -10.90
CA GLN A 168 0.98 -10.59 -10.84
C GLN A 168 0.58 -9.39 -9.98
N LEU A 169 1.32 -9.20 -8.89
CA LEU A 169 1.11 -8.12 -7.95
C LEU A 169 2.16 -7.04 -8.16
N PHE A 170 1.68 -5.80 -8.29
CA PHE A 170 2.51 -4.60 -8.15
C PHE A 170 2.07 -3.87 -6.88
N SER A 171 3.01 -3.44 -6.05
CA SER A 171 2.73 -2.65 -4.84
C SER A 171 3.62 -1.42 -4.80
N PHE A 172 3.05 -0.27 -4.48
CA PHE A 172 3.77 1.01 -4.40
C PHE A 172 3.69 1.55 -2.98
N PHE A 173 4.82 1.69 -2.30
CA PHE A 173 4.92 2.37 -1.00
C PHE A 173 5.65 3.70 -1.20
N GLN A 174 4.96 4.81 -0.90
CA GLN A 174 5.52 6.16 -1.02
C GLN A 174 5.16 6.93 0.25
N THR A 175 5.74 6.51 1.36
CA THR A 175 5.29 6.90 2.68
C THR A 175 6.31 7.81 3.36
N ASP A 176 5.89 9.00 3.75
CA ASP A 176 6.57 9.82 4.73
C ASP A 176 6.12 9.40 6.14
N LEU A 177 7.06 8.85 6.93
CA LEU A 177 6.77 8.39 8.29
C LEU A 177 6.63 9.53 9.30
N GLY A 178 6.95 10.77 8.90
CA GLY A 178 6.99 11.94 9.76
C GLY A 178 7.97 11.83 10.93
N GLY A 179 7.97 12.85 11.77
CA GLY A 179 8.83 12.93 12.95
C GLY A 179 10.32 13.04 12.60
N LEU A 180 11.18 12.72 13.59
CA LEU A 180 12.63 12.84 13.49
C LEU A 180 13.26 11.44 13.45
N LEU A 181 13.30 10.84 12.26
CA LEU A 181 13.92 9.53 12.04
C LEU A 181 15.25 9.68 11.29
N PRO A 182 16.30 8.93 11.67
CA PRO A 182 17.49 8.82 10.84
C PRO A 182 17.12 8.23 9.47
N ARG A 183 17.57 8.87 8.39
CA ARG A 183 17.27 8.42 7.02
C ARG A 183 17.69 6.96 6.78
N SER A 184 18.82 6.53 7.34
CA SER A 184 19.28 5.13 7.24
C SER A 184 18.28 4.10 7.79
N VAL A 185 17.54 4.46 8.85
CA VAL A 185 16.50 3.60 9.44
C VAL A 185 15.32 3.48 8.48
N VAL A 186 14.88 4.61 7.91
CA VAL A 186 13.79 4.66 6.94
C VAL A 186 14.14 3.88 5.67
N ASP A 187 15.33 4.11 5.13
CA ASP A 187 15.82 3.49 3.90
C ASP A 187 15.99 1.97 4.03
N SER A 188 16.30 1.48 5.23
CA SER A 188 16.41 0.04 5.53
C SER A 188 15.05 -0.61 5.80
N PHE A 189 14.11 0.15 6.36
CA PHE A 189 12.79 -0.32 6.76
C PHE A 189 11.93 -0.69 5.54
N PHE A 190 11.76 0.22 4.57
CA PHE A 190 10.79 0.01 3.48
C PHE A 190 11.09 -1.21 2.58
N PRO A 191 12.34 -1.48 2.14
CA PRO A 191 12.62 -2.69 1.38
C PRO A 191 12.32 -3.97 2.15
N THR A 192 12.55 -3.97 3.47
CA THR A 192 12.28 -5.13 4.34
C THR A 192 10.80 -5.30 4.59
N SER A 193 10.09 -4.21 4.91
CA SER A 193 8.64 -4.17 5.07
C SER A 193 7.92 -4.67 3.82
N MET A 194 8.39 -4.32 2.62
CA MET A 194 7.82 -4.80 1.38
C MET A 194 8.04 -6.31 1.17
N VAL A 195 9.23 -6.84 1.47
CA VAL A 195 9.46 -8.30 1.42
C VAL A 195 8.54 -9.05 2.39
N GLU A 196 8.40 -8.54 3.62
CA GLU A 196 7.50 -9.13 4.63
C GLU A 196 6.04 -9.08 4.18
N PHE A 197 5.61 -7.97 3.56
CA PHE A 197 4.28 -7.84 2.97
C PHE A 197 3.98 -8.95 1.95
N TYR A 198 4.87 -9.22 0.97
CA TYR A 198 4.67 -10.31 0.00
C TYR A 198 4.69 -11.69 0.66
N SER A 199 5.59 -11.92 1.61
CA SER A 199 5.67 -13.21 2.32
C SER A 199 4.40 -13.50 3.12
N ASN A 200 3.89 -12.50 3.85
CA ASN A 200 2.68 -12.63 4.65
C ASN A 200 1.42 -12.72 3.80
N LEU A 201 1.33 -11.95 2.71
CA LEU A 201 0.25 -12.07 1.73
C LEU A 201 0.19 -13.48 1.16
N THR A 202 1.33 -14.03 0.74
CA THR A 202 1.40 -15.38 0.17
C THR A 202 0.90 -16.44 1.15
N LYS A 203 1.21 -16.29 2.44
CA LYS A 203 0.68 -17.18 3.49
C LYS A 203 -0.82 -17.00 3.69
N ALA A 204 -1.31 -15.76 3.66
CA ALA A 204 -2.74 -15.44 3.82
C ALA A 204 -3.57 -16.00 2.65
N VAL A 205 -3.11 -15.83 1.42
CA VAL A 205 -3.78 -16.35 0.22
C VAL A 205 -3.87 -17.89 0.27
N LYS A 206 -2.80 -18.56 0.71
CA LYS A 206 -2.79 -20.02 0.89
C LYS A 206 -3.75 -20.51 1.97
N SER A 207 -4.09 -19.68 2.96
CA SER A 207 -5.02 -20.07 4.04
C SER A 207 -6.49 -19.85 3.65
N LEU A 208 -6.77 -19.11 2.58
CA LEU A 208 -8.10 -19.00 1.98
C LEU A 208 -8.41 -20.27 1.19
N LYS A 209 -9.19 -21.16 1.81
CA LYS A 209 -9.72 -22.38 1.17
C LYS A 209 -10.45 -22.04 -0.13
#